data_AF-A0A7V8NIL7-F1
#
_entry.id   AF-A0A7V8NIL7-F1
#
_cell.length_a   1.000
_cell.length_b   1.000
_cell.length_c   1.000
_cell.angle_alpha   90.00
_cell.angle_beta   90.00
_cell.angle_gamma   90.00
#
_symmetry.space_group_name_H-M   'P 1'
#
loop_
_entity.id
_entity.type
_entity.pdbx_description
1 polymer ?
#
loop_
_entity_poly.entity_id
_entity_poly.type
_entity_poly.pdbx_seq_one_letter_code
_entity_poly.pdbx_strand_id
1 'polypeptide(L)'
;MGDHRTRAERIGDHRTRAERLRDHRTGAGRIADHRTGADRIRSRDERIRSRPEQRSSDGHRARWSTELPVVAAVALGGGAGAGTRYATGLLWPVSPGGFPWSTLCVNVLGGALIGLFMALSAEFGTAGALLRPFVVTGFLGGFTTLSTVAAELHALGDGQPYGIALHDVGQLGYFVLTPVAVLLAASTAAWTTERAVRRQSGAGAGPRDAHGDGPGGGPRGGRRSGGEGERREGST
;
A
#
# COMPACT_ATOMS: atom_id res chain seq x y z
N MET A 1 -33.37 23.35 -104.86
CA MET A 1 -33.88 22.14 -104.17
C MET A 1 -32.70 21.18 -103.99
N GLY A 2 -32.36 20.79 -102.74
CA GLY A 2 -31.26 19.87 -102.38
C GLY A 2 -30.13 20.56 -101.63
N ASP A 3 -30.27 20.86 -100.33
CA ASP A 3 -30.10 20.02 -99.12
C ASP A 3 -28.63 19.86 -98.69
N HIS A 4 -28.23 20.74 -97.75
CA HIS A 4 -27.00 20.69 -96.98
C HIS A 4 -27.21 19.80 -95.75
N ARG A 5 -26.81 18.52 -95.81
CA ARG A 5 -26.71 17.69 -94.59
C ARG A 5 -25.34 17.82 -93.93
N THR A 6 -25.40 18.26 -92.69
CA THR A 6 -24.33 18.72 -91.83
C THR A 6 -23.59 17.58 -91.13
N ARG A 7 -22.31 17.88 -90.88
CA ARG A 7 -21.21 17.16 -90.19
C ARG A 7 -21.51 16.62 -88.77
N ALA A 8 -22.76 16.48 -88.34
CA ALA A 8 -23.14 16.27 -86.93
C ALA A 8 -23.22 14.80 -86.46
N GLU A 9 -23.30 13.81 -87.36
CA GLU A 9 -23.57 12.42 -86.93
C GLU A 9 -22.35 11.61 -86.45
N ARG A 10 -21.11 12.08 -86.66
CA ARG A 10 -19.90 11.33 -86.25
C ARG A 10 -19.54 11.40 -84.76
N ILE A 11 -20.30 12.13 -83.94
CA ILE A 11 -19.92 12.38 -82.53
C ILE A 11 -20.69 11.49 -81.54
N GLY A 12 -21.74 10.78 -81.97
CA GLY A 12 -22.62 9.99 -81.09
C GLY A 12 -22.04 8.67 -80.58
N ASP A 13 -21.13 8.02 -81.32
CA ASP A 13 -20.79 6.59 -81.10
C ASP A 13 -19.66 6.35 -80.08
N HIS A 14 -18.87 7.38 -79.74
CA HIS A 14 -17.75 7.23 -78.80
C HIS A 14 -18.14 7.29 -77.32
N ARG A 15 -19.36 7.71 -76.97
CA ARG A 15 -19.79 7.86 -75.56
C ARG A 15 -20.19 6.54 -74.90
N THR A 16 -20.73 5.58 -75.65
CA THR A 16 -21.31 4.34 -75.12
C THR A 16 -20.31 3.25 -74.69
N ARG A 17 -19.03 3.35 -75.10
CA ARG A 17 -17.97 2.39 -74.70
C ARG A 17 -17.25 2.81 -73.41
N ALA A 18 -17.14 4.11 -73.16
CA ALA A 18 -16.47 4.65 -71.97
C ALA A 18 -17.31 4.51 -70.69
N GLU A 19 -18.63 4.50 -70.81
CA GLU A 19 -19.54 4.33 -69.67
C GLU A 19 -19.61 2.87 -69.19
N ARG A 20 -19.64 1.90 -70.11
CA ARG A 20 -19.65 0.46 -69.75
C ARG A 20 -18.40 -0.02 -68.99
N LEU A 21 -17.26 0.64 -69.16
CA LEU A 21 -16.02 0.30 -68.43
C LEU A 21 -15.96 0.92 -67.03
N ARG A 22 -16.77 1.95 -66.73
CA ARG A 22 -16.85 2.53 -65.37
C ARG A 22 -17.61 1.64 -64.41
N ASP A 23 -18.68 0.99 -64.87
CA ASP A 23 -19.54 0.16 -64.02
C ASP A 23 -18.86 -1.15 -63.54
N HIS A 24 -17.94 -1.72 -64.33
CA HIS A 24 -17.18 -2.88 -63.87
C HIS A 24 -16.12 -2.53 -62.81
N ARG A 25 -15.63 -1.28 -62.76
CA ARG A 25 -14.65 -0.82 -61.77
C ARG A 25 -15.28 -0.55 -60.40
N THR A 26 -16.53 -0.10 -60.37
CA THR A 26 -17.27 0.18 -59.13
C THR A 26 -17.70 -1.09 -58.39
N GLY A 27 -17.94 -2.20 -59.10
CA GLY A 27 -18.25 -3.50 -58.48
C GLY A 27 -17.05 -4.15 -57.77
N ALA A 28 -15.87 -4.16 -58.40
CA ALA A 28 -14.66 -4.79 -57.85
C ALA A 28 -14.12 -4.08 -56.60
N GLY A 29 -14.20 -2.74 -56.55
CA GLY A 29 -13.81 -1.95 -55.38
C GLY A 29 -14.67 -2.22 -54.14
N ARG A 30 -15.96 -2.53 -54.35
CA ARG A 30 -16.91 -2.80 -53.26
C ARG A 30 -16.66 -4.15 -52.57
N ILE A 31 -16.14 -5.15 -53.29
CA ILE A 31 -15.78 -6.48 -52.74
C ILE A 31 -14.44 -6.42 -51.98
N ALA A 32 -13.48 -5.62 -52.46
CA ALA A 32 -12.20 -5.38 -51.79
C ALA A 32 -12.37 -4.65 -50.44
N ASP A 33 -13.28 -3.67 -50.39
CA ASP A 33 -13.58 -2.93 -49.17
C ASP A 33 -14.25 -3.82 -48.10
N HIS A 34 -15.14 -4.74 -48.51
CA HIS A 34 -15.74 -5.72 -47.61
C HIS A 34 -14.73 -6.72 -47.00
N ARG A 35 -13.73 -7.18 -47.76
CA ARG A 35 -12.63 -8.01 -47.20
C ARG A 35 -11.79 -7.24 -46.20
N THR A 36 -11.49 -5.98 -46.49
CA THR A 36 -10.72 -5.10 -45.61
C THR A 36 -11.48 -4.77 -44.31
N GLY A 37 -12.82 -4.71 -44.36
CA GLY A 37 -13.68 -4.60 -43.19
C GLY A 37 -13.66 -5.87 -42.33
N ALA A 38 -13.79 -7.06 -42.95
CA ALA A 38 -13.76 -8.34 -42.26
C ALA A 38 -12.40 -8.62 -41.58
N ASP A 39 -11.28 -8.29 -42.24
CA ASP A 39 -9.93 -8.43 -41.69
C ASP A 39 -9.68 -7.45 -40.53
N ARG A 40 -10.26 -6.25 -40.58
CA ARG A 40 -10.22 -5.30 -39.47
C ARG A 40 -11.02 -5.78 -38.26
N ILE A 41 -12.16 -6.42 -38.47
CA ILE A 41 -12.96 -6.99 -37.38
C ILE A 41 -12.24 -8.22 -36.78
N ARG A 42 -11.72 -9.12 -37.62
CA ARG A 42 -10.96 -10.30 -37.17
C ARG A 42 -9.72 -9.92 -36.36
N SER A 43 -8.91 -8.98 -36.85
CA SER A 43 -7.72 -8.51 -36.13
C SER A 43 -8.04 -7.69 -34.86
N ARG A 44 -9.23 -7.09 -34.78
CA ARG A 44 -9.72 -6.44 -33.57
C ARG A 44 -10.19 -7.47 -32.54
N ASP A 45 -10.91 -8.50 -32.98
CA ASP A 45 -11.32 -9.63 -32.14
C ASP A 45 -10.12 -10.41 -31.59
N GLU A 46 -9.09 -10.65 -32.40
CA GLU A 46 -7.85 -11.30 -31.96
C GLU A 46 -7.10 -10.46 -30.91
N ARG A 47 -7.03 -9.14 -31.08
CA ARG A 47 -6.46 -8.23 -30.07
C ARG A 47 -7.27 -8.16 -28.78
N ILE A 48 -8.59 -8.26 -28.87
CA ILE A 48 -9.47 -8.29 -27.70
C ILE A 48 -9.34 -9.64 -26.97
N ARG A 49 -9.17 -10.74 -27.71
CA ARG A 49 -9.04 -12.11 -27.17
C ARG A 49 -7.67 -12.40 -26.56
N SER A 50 -6.60 -11.78 -27.07
CA SER A 50 -5.23 -11.88 -26.53
C SER A 50 -4.95 -10.92 -25.36
N ARG A 51 -5.70 -9.80 -25.26
CA ARG A 51 -5.61 -8.82 -24.16
C ARG A 51 -5.82 -9.37 -22.73
N PRO A 52 -6.79 -10.27 -22.45
CA PRO A 52 -7.04 -10.74 -21.08
C PRO A 52 -5.91 -11.64 -20.54
N GLU A 53 -5.29 -12.47 -21.38
CA GLU A 53 -4.21 -13.39 -20.98
C GLU A 53 -2.87 -12.68 -20.78
N GLN A 54 -2.57 -11.66 -21.58
CA GLN A 54 -1.35 -10.85 -21.39
C GLN A 54 -1.44 -9.96 -20.14
N ARG A 55 -2.60 -9.34 -19.88
CA ARG A 55 -2.78 -8.51 -18.66
C ARG A 55 -2.61 -9.28 -17.36
N SER A 56 -3.04 -10.54 -17.29
CA SER A 56 -2.91 -11.35 -16.07
C SER A 56 -1.46 -11.76 -15.81
N SER A 57 -0.70 -12.03 -16.87
CA SER A 57 0.71 -12.40 -16.83
C SER A 57 1.62 -11.21 -16.47
N ASP A 58 1.34 -10.04 -17.05
CA ASP A 58 2.09 -8.80 -16.78
C ASP A 58 1.83 -8.27 -15.36
N GLY A 59 0.60 -8.41 -14.87
CA GLY A 59 0.22 -8.04 -13.51
C GLY A 59 0.90 -8.89 -12.44
N HIS A 60 1.06 -10.20 -12.70
CA HIS A 60 1.88 -11.05 -11.82
C HIS A 60 3.33 -10.59 -11.84
N ARG A 61 3.99 -10.47 -13.00
CA ARG A 61 5.41 -10.08 -13.03
C ARG A 61 5.68 -8.72 -12.35
N ALA A 62 4.81 -7.73 -12.56
CA ALA A 62 4.92 -6.41 -11.95
C ALA A 62 4.71 -6.41 -10.42
N ARG A 63 3.82 -7.26 -9.91
CA ARG A 63 3.64 -7.43 -8.46
C ARG A 63 4.91 -8.01 -7.83
N TRP A 64 5.44 -9.08 -8.39
CA TRP A 64 6.60 -9.76 -7.82
C TRP A 64 7.85 -8.87 -7.84
N SER A 65 8.06 -8.06 -8.88
CA SER A 65 9.16 -7.09 -8.89
C SER A 65 9.04 -6.02 -7.79
N THR A 66 7.82 -5.68 -7.37
CA THR A 66 7.57 -4.70 -6.31
C THR A 66 7.72 -5.32 -4.92
N GLU A 67 7.41 -6.61 -4.77
CA GLU A 67 7.50 -7.34 -3.49
C GLU A 67 8.90 -7.93 -3.21
N LEU A 68 9.70 -8.19 -4.25
CA LEU A 68 11.06 -8.76 -4.09
C LEU A 68 11.94 -7.97 -3.12
N PRO A 69 11.99 -6.63 -3.16
CA PRO A 69 12.74 -5.84 -2.18
C PRO A 69 12.24 -6.04 -0.74
N VAL A 70 10.92 -6.19 -0.55
CA VAL A 70 10.32 -6.45 0.77
C VAL A 70 10.73 -7.82 1.28
N VAL A 71 10.65 -8.85 0.45
CA VAL A 71 11.08 -10.21 0.81
C VAL A 71 12.56 -10.25 1.17
N ALA A 72 13.41 -9.58 0.38
CA ALA A 72 14.84 -9.46 0.67
C ALA A 72 15.09 -8.75 2.01
N ALA A 73 14.35 -7.67 2.29
CA ALA A 73 14.44 -6.95 3.56
C ALA A 73 14.03 -7.85 4.75
N VAL A 74 12.94 -8.60 4.63
CA VAL A 74 12.51 -9.56 5.68
C VAL A 74 13.56 -10.65 5.87
N ALA A 75 14.12 -11.21 4.79
CA ALA A 75 15.11 -12.27 4.87
C ALA A 75 16.42 -11.81 5.54
N LEU A 76 16.93 -10.63 5.15
CA LEU A 76 18.13 -10.04 5.75
C LEU A 76 17.91 -9.71 7.23
N GLY A 77 16.77 -9.09 7.56
CA GLY A 77 16.40 -8.81 8.94
C GLY A 77 16.28 -10.09 9.75
N GLY A 78 15.57 -11.10 9.23
CA GLY A 78 15.36 -12.40 9.88
C GLY A 78 16.65 -13.16 10.14
N GLY A 79 17.57 -13.18 9.17
CA GLY A 79 18.90 -13.75 9.34
C GLY A 79 19.71 -13.04 10.43
N ALA A 80 19.70 -11.70 10.43
CA ALA A 80 20.38 -10.92 11.45
C ALA A 80 19.77 -11.12 12.85
N GLY A 81 18.44 -11.16 12.96
CA GLY A 81 17.72 -11.41 14.22
C GLY A 81 18.01 -12.80 14.78
N ALA A 82 17.91 -13.83 13.94
CA ALA A 82 18.23 -15.21 14.32
C ALA A 82 19.70 -15.37 14.71
N GLY A 83 20.62 -14.73 13.98
CA GLY A 83 22.05 -14.70 14.30
C GLY A 83 22.32 -14.03 15.64
N THR A 84 21.64 -12.93 15.94
CA THR A 84 21.76 -12.21 17.23
C THR A 84 21.27 -13.09 18.37
N ARG A 85 20.08 -13.70 18.22
CA ARG A 85 19.54 -14.65 19.20
C ARG A 85 20.50 -15.81 19.46
N TYR A 86 21.03 -16.39 18.38
CA TYR A 86 21.99 -17.49 18.49
C TYR A 86 23.26 -17.06 19.23
N ALA A 87 23.81 -15.88 18.90
CA ALA A 87 24.95 -15.31 19.60
C ALA A 87 24.65 -15.04 21.09
N THR A 88 23.45 -14.59 21.45
CA THR A 88 23.03 -14.44 22.84
C THR A 88 23.07 -15.78 23.58
N GLY A 89 22.62 -16.86 22.94
CA GLY A 89 22.71 -18.21 23.51
C GLY A 89 24.15 -18.70 23.73
N LEU A 90 25.09 -18.30 22.87
CA LEU A 90 26.50 -18.61 23.03
C LEU A 90 27.17 -17.80 24.16
N LEU A 91 26.78 -16.53 24.32
CA LEU A 91 27.32 -15.64 25.35
C LEU A 91 26.75 -15.95 26.74
N TRP A 92 25.51 -16.44 26.81
CA TRP A 92 24.82 -16.79 28.05
C TRP A 92 24.35 -18.25 28.01
N PRO A 93 25.29 -19.22 28.08
CA PRO A 93 24.95 -20.63 28.05
C PRO A 93 24.17 -21.02 29.31
N VAL A 94 23.12 -21.81 29.13
CA VAL A 94 22.30 -22.34 30.21
C VAL A 94 22.65 -23.82 30.41
N SER A 95 22.89 -24.22 31.66
CA SER A 95 23.17 -25.62 31.99
C SER A 95 22.00 -26.53 31.61
N PRO A 96 22.26 -27.79 31.20
CA PRO A 96 21.19 -28.78 30.98
C PRO A 96 20.31 -28.93 32.22
N GLY A 97 18.99 -28.81 32.06
CA GLY A 97 18.01 -28.84 33.17
C GLY A 97 17.92 -27.53 33.98
N GLY A 98 18.72 -26.52 33.66
CA GLY A 98 18.61 -25.18 34.22
C GLY A 98 17.47 -24.37 33.59
N PHE A 99 17.05 -23.31 34.27
CA PHE A 99 16.02 -22.42 33.75
C PHE A 99 16.54 -21.62 32.53
N PRO A 100 15.81 -21.60 31.40
CA PRO A 100 16.27 -20.99 30.14
C PRO A 100 16.15 -19.45 30.13
N TRP A 101 16.97 -18.79 30.94
CA TRP A 101 16.97 -17.33 31.09
C TRP A 101 17.30 -16.59 29.80
N SER A 102 18.24 -17.10 29.00
CA SER A 102 18.65 -16.47 27.74
C SER A 102 17.48 -16.38 26.75
N THR A 103 16.75 -17.49 26.56
CA THR A 103 15.58 -17.56 25.68
C THR A 103 14.42 -16.70 26.21
N LEU A 104 14.21 -16.65 27.53
CA LEU A 104 13.22 -15.74 28.11
C LEU A 104 13.57 -14.28 27.84
N CYS A 105 14.81 -13.88 28.08
CA CYS A 105 15.27 -12.50 27.89
C CYS A 105 15.17 -12.03 26.43
N VAL A 106 15.56 -12.85 25.45
CA VAL A 106 15.44 -12.46 24.03
C VAL A 106 13.98 -12.29 23.62
N ASN A 107 13.07 -13.14 24.10
CA ASN A 107 11.64 -13.01 23.81
C ASN A 107 11.05 -11.76 24.47
N VAL A 108 11.34 -11.52 25.75
CA VAL A 108 10.85 -10.35 26.50
C VAL A 108 11.36 -9.04 25.90
N LEU A 109 12.67 -8.97 25.60
CA LEU A 109 13.27 -7.81 24.94
C LEU A 109 12.68 -7.61 23.55
N GLY A 110 12.50 -8.68 22.78
CA GLY A 110 11.85 -8.61 21.47
C GLY A 110 10.42 -8.08 21.56
N GLY A 111 9.63 -8.54 22.53
CA GLY A 111 8.30 -8.01 22.83
C GLY A 111 8.30 -6.51 23.14
N ALA A 112 9.21 -6.07 24.02
CA ALA A 112 9.37 -4.64 24.34
C ALA A 112 9.73 -3.81 23.09
N LEU A 113 10.65 -4.29 22.26
CA LEU A 113 11.06 -3.61 21.03
C LEU A 113 9.92 -3.53 20.00
N ILE A 114 9.09 -4.58 19.90
CA ILE A 114 7.88 -4.54 19.06
C ILE A 114 6.91 -3.47 19.58
N GLY A 115 6.64 -3.44 20.88
CA GLY A 115 5.76 -2.45 21.51
C GLY A 115 6.24 -1.01 21.29
N LEU A 116 7.52 -0.76 21.52
CA LEU A 116 8.19 0.51 21.24
C LEU A 116 8.05 0.90 19.76
N PHE A 117 8.36 -0.01 18.84
CA PHE A 117 8.31 0.25 17.41
C PHE A 117 6.89 0.57 16.95
N MET A 118 5.87 -0.16 17.45
CA MET A 118 4.47 0.09 17.11
C MET A 118 4.02 1.48 17.56
N ALA A 119 4.36 1.88 18.79
CA ALA A 119 4.02 3.20 19.31
C ALA A 119 4.71 4.34 18.54
N LEU A 120 6.01 4.21 18.24
CA LEU A 120 6.75 5.21 17.45
C LEU A 120 6.23 5.30 16.01
N SER A 121 5.92 4.16 15.39
CA SER A 121 5.40 4.11 14.02
C SER A 121 4.02 4.74 13.89
N ALA A 122 3.21 4.69 14.95
CA ALA A 122 1.88 5.28 14.97
C ALA A 122 1.94 6.81 14.98
N GLU A 123 2.88 7.41 15.70
CA GLU A 123 3.00 8.88 15.78
C GLU A 123 3.80 9.46 14.61
N PHE A 124 4.99 8.91 14.32
CA PHE A 124 5.96 9.55 13.40
C PHE A 124 5.93 8.97 11.99
N GLY A 125 5.13 7.92 11.76
CA GLY A 125 5.22 7.10 10.56
C GLY A 125 6.50 6.26 10.52
N THR A 126 6.54 5.24 9.66
CA THR A 126 7.74 4.41 9.48
C THR A 126 8.68 5.03 8.44
N ALA A 127 9.98 5.09 8.73
CA ALA A 127 11.01 5.74 7.90
C ALA A 127 11.34 5.03 6.55
N GLY A 128 10.38 4.31 5.96
CA GLY A 128 10.51 3.72 4.63
C GLY A 128 9.73 2.41 4.48
N ALA A 129 9.23 2.16 3.28
CA ALA A 129 8.44 0.96 2.95
C ALA A 129 9.16 -0.37 3.28
N LEU A 130 10.50 -0.36 3.27
CA LEU A 130 11.33 -1.54 3.56
C LEU A 130 11.78 -1.64 5.02
N LEU A 131 11.79 -0.54 5.76
CA LEU A 131 12.32 -0.55 7.13
C LEU A 131 11.38 -1.31 8.08
N ARG A 132 10.07 -1.09 7.94
CA ARG A 132 9.06 -1.82 8.74
C ARG A 132 9.15 -3.35 8.56
N PRO A 133 9.14 -3.89 7.33
CA PRO A 133 9.28 -5.33 7.14
C PRO A 133 10.67 -5.85 7.54
N PHE A 134 11.74 -5.08 7.33
CA PHE A 134 13.08 -5.44 7.81
C PHE A 134 13.13 -5.59 9.34
N VAL A 135 12.64 -4.59 10.08
CA VAL A 135 12.77 -4.54 11.54
C VAL A 135 11.73 -5.43 12.23
N VAL A 136 10.46 -5.27 11.91
CA VAL A 136 9.37 -5.95 12.65
C VAL A 136 9.27 -7.40 12.24
N THR A 137 9.05 -7.65 10.94
CA THR A 137 8.83 -9.00 10.44
C THR A 137 10.13 -9.78 10.32
N GLY A 138 11.21 -9.13 9.85
CA GLY A 138 12.53 -9.73 9.74
C GLY A 138 13.20 -9.86 11.10
N PHE A 139 13.85 -8.79 11.56
CA PHE A 139 14.75 -8.81 12.72
C PHE A 139 14.05 -9.27 14.00
N LEU A 140 12.97 -8.60 14.43
CA LEU A 140 12.27 -8.94 15.66
C LEU A 140 11.58 -10.32 15.56
N GLY A 141 11.11 -10.70 14.36
CA GLY A 141 10.59 -12.04 14.09
C GLY A 141 11.64 -13.15 14.21
N GLY A 142 12.87 -12.93 13.72
CA GLY A 142 13.98 -13.89 13.83
C GLY A 142 14.67 -13.88 15.20
N PHE A 143 14.64 -12.74 15.89
CA PHE A 143 15.21 -12.55 17.22
C PHE A 143 14.37 -13.19 18.33
N THR A 144 13.06 -13.22 18.18
CA THR A 144 12.14 -13.92 19.10
C THR A 144 11.96 -15.38 18.65
N THR A 145 11.58 -16.27 19.57
CA THR A 145 11.43 -17.70 19.22
C THR A 145 10.45 -18.41 20.16
N LEU A 146 9.46 -19.08 19.55
CA LEU A 146 8.59 -20.03 20.25
C LEU A 146 9.08 -21.48 20.09
N SER A 147 9.81 -21.79 19.01
CA SER A 147 10.31 -23.15 18.78
C SER A 147 11.38 -23.53 19.80
N THR A 148 12.28 -22.61 20.16
CA THR A 148 13.27 -22.87 21.22
C THR A 148 12.58 -23.00 22.59
N VAL A 149 11.60 -22.15 22.89
CA VAL A 149 10.78 -22.25 24.11
C VAL A 149 10.12 -23.65 24.20
N ALA A 150 9.51 -24.13 23.12
CA ALA A 150 8.88 -25.45 23.09
C ALA A 150 9.88 -26.61 23.31
N ALA A 151 11.06 -26.52 22.70
CA ALA A 151 12.13 -27.50 22.91
C ALA A 151 12.65 -27.48 24.36
N GLU A 152 12.79 -26.30 24.96
CA GLU A 152 13.21 -26.12 26.35
C GLU A 152 12.14 -26.61 27.34
N LEU A 153 10.85 -26.42 27.04
CA LEU A 153 9.76 -27.02 27.81
C LEU A 153 9.88 -28.55 27.86
N HIS A 154 10.15 -29.17 26.71
CA HIS A 154 10.29 -30.62 26.62
C HIS A 154 11.57 -31.10 27.33
N ALA A 155 12.68 -30.37 27.19
CA ALA A 155 13.94 -30.69 27.86
C ALA A 155 13.87 -30.52 29.39
N LEU A 156 13.10 -29.54 29.88
CA LEU A 156 12.74 -29.47 31.30
C LEU A 156 12.02 -30.76 31.69
N GLY A 157 11.06 -31.19 30.86
CA GLY A 157 10.32 -32.46 30.88
C GLY A 157 11.12 -33.72 31.20
N ASP A 158 12.25 -33.89 30.52
CA ASP A 158 12.99 -35.16 30.49
C ASP A 158 14.18 -35.24 31.48
N GLY A 159 14.46 -34.16 32.22
CA GLY A 159 15.84 -33.86 32.63
C GLY A 159 16.32 -34.12 34.06
N GLN A 160 15.52 -34.43 35.10
CA GLN A 160 16.04 -34.45 36.50
C GLN A 160 15.38 -35.46 37.47
N PRO A 161 16.11 -35.95 38.50
CA PRO A 161 15.66 -36.95 39.49
C PRO A 161 14.82 -36.39 40.66
N TYR A 162 14.48 -35.10 40.66
CA TYR A 162 13.67 -34.48 41.71
C TYR A 162 12.18 -34.72 41.42
N GLY A 163 11.43 -35.17 42.42
CA GLY A 163 10.08 -35.73 42.24
C GLY A 163 9.12 -34.92 41.36
N ILE A 164 8.31 -35.67 40.61
CA ILE A 164 7.24 -35.28 39.67
C ILE A 164 6.56 -33.92 39.95
N ALA A 165 6.24 -33.58 41.21
CA ALA A 165 5.50 -32.36 41.53
C ALA A 165 6.28 -31.04 41.33
N LEU A 166 7.59 -30.98 41.61
CA LEU A 166 8.38 -29.74 41.45
C LEU A 166 8.68 -29.44 39.98
N HIS A 167 8.71 -30.50 39.18
CA HIS A 167 9.01 -30.49 37.77
C HIS A 167 7.82 -29.97 36.94
N ASP A 168 6.62 -30.51 37.18
CA ASP A 168 5.38 -30.07 36.52
C ASP A 168 5.12 -28.57 36.77
N VAL A 169 5.38 -28.10 37.99
CA VAL A 169 5.24 -26.68 38.36
C VAL A 169 6.25 -25.80 37.61
N GLY A 170 7.49 -26.26 37.43
CA GLY A 170 8.51 -25.54 36.67
C GLY A 170 8.18 -25.41 35.18
N GLN A 171 7.72 -26.51 34.56
CA GLN A 171 7.33 -26.53 33.15
C GLN A 171 6.08 -25.66 32.89
N LEU A 172 5.04 -25.80 33.72
CA LEU A 172 3.84 -24.98 33.64
C LEU A 172 4.17 -23.50 33.91
N GLY A 173 5.02 -23.25 34.90
CA GLY A 173 5.52 -21.91 35.21
C GLY A 173 6.19 -21.27 34.01
N TYR A 174 7.13 -21.96 33.35
CA TYR A 174 7.82 -21.44 32.18
C TYR A 174 6.90 -21.25 30.96
N PHE A 175 5.95 -22.18 30.74
CA PHE A 175 4.94 -22.11 29.69
C PHE A 175 4.07 -20.86 29.80
N VAL A 176 3.62 -20.51 31.01
CA VAL A 176 2.76 -19.34 31.26
C VAL A 176 3.59 -18.07 31.34
N LEU A 177 4.74 -18.11 32.01
CA LEU A 177 5.57 -16.93 32.25
C LEU A 177 6.05 -16.29 30.96
N THR A 178 6.50 -17.09 29.98
CA THR A 178 7.08 -16.57 28.74
C THR A 178 6.12 -15.69 27.95
N PRO A 179 4.93 -16.14 27.52
CA PRO A 179 4.00 -15.30 26.77
C PRO A 179 3.47 -14.13 27.61
N VAL A 180 3.22 -14.32 28.91
CA VAL A 180 2.76 -13.24 29.79
C VAL A 180 3.81 -12.15 29.91
N ALA A 181 5.07 -12.50 30.15
CA ALA A 181 6.16 -11.54 30.25
C ALA A 181 6.38 -10.78 28.93
N VAL A 182 6.30 -11.46 27.79
CA VAL A 182 6.40 -10.84 26.45
C VAL A 182 5.27 -9.84 26.22
N LEU A 183 4.03 -10.22 26.52
CA LEU A 183 2.85 -9.34 26.33
C LEU A 183 2.91 -8.13 27.27
N LEU A 184 3.30 -8.32 28.53
CA LEU A 184 3.48 -7.22 29.48
C LEU A 184 4.60 -6.28 29.02
N ALA A 185 5.73 -6.81 28.56
CA ALA A 185 6.84 -6.01 28.06
C ALA A 185 6.42 -5.20 26.81
N ALA A 186 5.72 -5.81 25.86
CA ALA A 186 5.20 -5.12 24.68
C ALA A 186 4.20 -4.02 25.06
N SER A 187 3.25 -4.33 25.95
CA SER A 187 2.19 -3.39 26.36
C SER A 187 2.75 -2.20 27.15
N THR A 188 3.68 -2.46 28.07
CA THR A 188 4.32 -1.41 28.87
C THR A 188 5.23 -0.54 28.01
N ALA A 189 6.00 -1.11 27.09
CA ALA A 189 6.81 -0.35 26.14
C ALA A 189 5.96 0.53 25.22
N ALA A 190 4.86 0.00 24.68
CA ALA A 190 3.93 0.79 23.87
C ALA A 190 3.31 1.94 24.68
N TRP A 191 2.75 1.64 25.85
CA TRP A 191 2.08 2.62 26.70
C TRP A 191 3.01 3.74 27.17
N THR A 192 4.24 3.39 27.61
CA THR A 192 5.22 4.39 28.05
C THR A 192 5.64 5.30 26.90
N THR A 193 5.85 4.73 25.71
CA THR A 193 6.24 5.48 24.50
C THR A 193 5.13 6.44 24.09
N GLU A 194 3.89 5.97 23.96
CA GLU A 194 2.73 6.81 23.62
C GLU A 194 2.56 7.95 24.63
N ARG A 195 2.73 7.67 25.93
CA ARG A 195 2.63 8.68 26.98
C ARG A 195 3.76 9.71 26.90
N ALA A 196 4.98 9.29 26.59
CA ALA A 196 6.11 10.20 26.42
C ALA A 196 5.97 11.08 25.17
N VAL A 197 5.44 10.52 24.09
CA VAL A 197 5.19 11.21 22.82
C VAL A 197 4.07 12.25 22.98
N ARG A 198 2.91 11.88 23.54
CA ARG A 198 1.78 12.80 23.78
C ARG A 198 2.15 14.01 24.64
N ARG A 199 3.05 13.82 25.61
CA ARG A 199 3.56 14.92 26.46
C ARG A 199 4.32 15.97 25.67
N GLN A 200 5.03 15.56 24.61
CA GLN A 200 5.81 16.47 23.77
C GLN A 200 4.90 17.23 22.80
N SER A 201 3.90 16.55 22.23
CA SER A 201 2.91 17.17 21.34
C SER A 201 2.03 18.20 22.06
N GLY A 202 1.74 18.00 23.35
CA GLY A 202 0.98 18.96 24.18
C GLY A 202 1.79 20.17 24.68
N ALA A 203 3.11 20.07 24.77
CA ALA A 203 3.97 21.17 25.24
C ALA A 203 4.31 22.20 24.14
N GLY A 204 4.10 21.87 22.86
CA GLY A 204 4.31 22.77 21.72
C GLY A 204 3.15 23.73 21.41
N ALA A 205 1.97 23.49 21.98
CA ALA A 205 0.79 24.35 21.84
C ALA A 205 0.73 25.38 22.98
N GLY A 206 1.66 26.33 22.99
CA GLY A 206 1.57 27.49 23.88
C GLY A 206 0.40 28.40 23.50
N PRO A 207 -0.22 29.13 24.46
CA PRO A 207 -1.33 30.03 24.19
C PRO A 207 -0.86 31.22 23.33
N ARG A 208 -1.01 31.09 22.02
CA ARG A 208 -1.18 32.24 21.13
C ARG A 208 -2.68 32.46 21.03
N ASP A 209 -3.09 33.73 21.07
CA ASP A 209 -4.47 34.21 20.92
C ASP A 209 -5.20 34.52 22.24
N ALA A 210 -4.59 35.37 23.07
CA ALA A 210 -5.30 36.15 24.06
C ALA A 210 -4.69 37.57 24.20
N HIS A 211 -4.43 38.24 23.07
CA HIS A 211 -4.20 39.70 23.10
C HIS A 211 -4.55 40.31 21.74
N GLY A 212 -5.66 41.04 21.70
CA GLY A 212 -5.99 41.86 20.54
C GLY A 212 -7.45 42.29 20.45
N ASP A 213 -8.12 42.60 21.56
CA ASP A 213 -9.41 43.29 21.49
C ASP A 213 -9.35 44.60 22.27
N GLY A 214 -9.24 45.69 21.51
CA GLY A 214 -9.36 47.04 22.00
C GLY A 214 -9.31 48.02 20.82
N PRO A 215 -10.44 48.68 20.54
CA PRO A 215 -10.36 50.05 20.06
C PRO A 215 -11.31 50.93 20.86
N GLY A 216 -10.75 51.68 21.80
CA GLY A 216 -11.34 52.92 22.28
C GLY A 216 -10.80 54.08 21.44
N GLY A 217 -11.70 54.94 20.93
CA GLY A 217 -11.35 56.28 20.44
C GLY A 217 -12.04 56.70 19.14
N GLY A 218 -13.18 57.37 19.23
CA GLY A 218 -13.65 58.28 18.17
C GLY A 218 -12.74 59.53 18.06
N PRO A 219 -12.88 60.39 17.03
CA PRO A 219 -13.99 61.36 17.04
C PRO A 219 -14.53 61.85 15.65
N ARG A 220 -15.77 62.34 15.70
CA ARG A 220 -16.40 63.52 15.03
C ARG A 220 -16.21 63.79 13.51
N GLY A 221 -17.36 64.07 12.88
CA GLY A 221 -17.56 64.92 11.69
C GLY A 221 -18.20 64.13 10.55
N GLY A 222 -19.39 64.42 10.01
CA GLY A 222 -20.23 65.60 10.01
C GLY A 222 -20.67 65.85 8.56
N ARG A 223 -21.95 65.66 8.24
CA ARG A 223 -22.80 66.49 7.35
C ARG A 223 -24.00 65.73 6.77
N ARG A 224 -25.10 66.45 6.77
CA ARG A 224 -26.43 66.18 6.22
C ARG A 224 -26.44 66.28 4.69
N SER A 225 -27.30 65.50 4.04
CA SER A 225 -28.22 65.88 2.94
C SER A 225 -28.97 64.59 2.58
N GLY A 226 -30.29 64.47 2.70
CA GLY A 226 -31.30 65.28 2.03
C GLY A 226 -31.65 64.61 0.70
N GLY A 227 -32.84 64.00 0.60
CA GLY A 227 -33.30 63.29 -0.59
C GLY A 227 -34.59 62.51 -0.39
N GLU A 228 -35.71 63.24 -0.27
CA GLU A 228 -37.08 62.76 -0.44
C GLU A 228 -37.38 62.35 -1.88
N GLY A 229 -38.43 61.54 -2.04
CA GLY A 229 -39.10 61.24 -3.31
C GLY A 229 -38.68 59.89 -3.91
N GLU A 230 -39.54 59.08 -4.53
CA GLU A 230 -40.92 59.24 -4.94
C GLU A 230 -41.35 57.85 -5.46
N ARG A 231 -42.45 57.30 -4.95
CA ARG A 231 -43.60 56.78 -5.72
C ARG A 231 -43.39 55.89 -6.97
N ARG A 232 -44.33 54.94 -7.09
CA ARG A 232 -44.96 54.30 -8.29
C ARG A 232 -44.65 52.81 -8.43
N GLU A 233 -45.70 51.98 -8.24
CA GLU A 233 -46.50 51.30 -9.28
C GLU A 233 -45.80 49.97 -9.65
N GLY A 234 -46.37 48.78 -9.50
CA GLY A 234 -47.73 48.37 -9.83
C GLY A 234 -47.67 47.45 -11.06
N SER A 235 -48.42 46.35 -11.05
CA SER A 235 -48.64 45.39 -12.16
C SER A 235 -47.48 44.41 -12.39
N THR A 236 -47.64 43.09 -12.49
CA THR A 236 -48.84 42.23 -12.67
C THR A 236 -48.43 40.80 -12.31
#